data_AF-A0A923WCM7-F1
#
_entry.id   AF-A0A923WCM7-F1
#
_cell.length_a   1.000
_cell.length_b   1.000
_cell.length_c   1.000
_cell.angle_alpha   90.00
_cell.angle_beta   90.00
_cell.angle_gamma   90.00
#
_symmetry.space_group_name_H-M   'P 1'
#
loop_
_entity.id
_entity.type
_entity.pdbx_description
1 polymer ?
#
loop_
_entity_poly.entity_id
_entity_poly.type
_entity_poly.pdbx_seq_one_letter_code
_entity_poly.pdbx_strand_id
1 'polypeptide(L)'
;MVLEMAWALSRLKKAGAGAAQVARLFDVSMSEDLEPLFAKGVAADVKVYYFDRGADARVRAKDISALDPSSDDVGEAEWGGLSAFATRATHVVTEIMAEYWSTHPHRR
;
A
#
# COMPACT_ATOMS: atom_id res chain seq x y z
N MET A 1 -4.12 -0.27 -0.69
CA MET A 1 -4.18 -1.31 -1.74
C MET A 1 -3.15 -1.13 -2.88
N VAL A 2 -3.00 0.05 -3.50
CA VAL A 2 -2.06 0.23 -4.64
C VAL A 2 -0.58 0.21 -4.21
N LEU A 3 -0.24 0.89 -3.12
CA LEU A 3 1.13 0.93 -2.61
C LEU A 3 1.57 -0.45 -2.09
N GLU A 4 0.66 -1.22 -1.52
CA GLU A 4 0.87 -2.60 -1.08
C GLU A 4 1.24 -3.49 -2.26
N MET A 5 0.56 -3.32 -3.38
CA MET A 5 0.88 -4.04 -4.62
C MET A 5 2.25 -3.62 -5.16
N ALA A 6 2.54 -2.31 -5.20
CA ALA A 6 3.84 -1.81 -5.64
C ALA A 6 4.99 -2.35 -4.76
N TRP A 7 4.79 -2.34 -3.44
CA TRP A 7 5.72 -2.92 -2.48
C TRP A 7 5.90 -4.43 -2.69
N ALA A 8 4.80 -5.18 -2.80
CA ALA A 8 4.84 -6.63 -2.98
C ALA A 8 5.59 -7.02 -4.27
N LEU A 9 5.26 -6.38 -5.40
CA LEU A 9 5.93 -6.63 -6.67
C LEU A 9 7.42 -6.27 -6.62
N SER A 10 7.78 -5.14 -5.98
CA SER A 10 9.18 -4.75 -5.78
C SER A 10 9.96 -5.77 -4.93
N ARG A 11 9.35 -6.31 -3.87
CA ARG A 11 9.96 -7.37 -3.03
C ARG A 11 10.12 -8.68 -3.80
N LEU A 12 9.11 -9.08 -4.57
CA LEU A 12 9.17 -10.25 -5.45
C LEU A 12 10.28 -10.09 -6.51
N LYS A 13 10.38 -8.93 -7.15
CA LYS A 13 11.46 -8.60 -8.09
C LYS A 13 12.83 -8.73 -7.45
N LYS A 14 13.04 -8.13 -6.27
CA LYS A 14 14.31 -8.20 -5.52
C LYS A 14 14.68 -9.63 -5.12
N ALA A 15 13.69 -10.49 -4.88
CA ALA A 15 13.89 -11.90 -4.56
C ALA A 15 14.10 -12.80 -5.80
N GLY A 16 14.11 -12.23 -7.02
CA GLY A 16 14.24 -13.01 -8.26
C GLY A 16 12.99 -13.84 -8.58
N ALA A 17 11.82 -13.44 -8.09
CA ALA A 17 10.57 -14.14 -8.35
C ALA A 17 10.10 -13.93 -9.80
N GLY A 18 9.35 -14.91 -10.32
CA GLY A 18 8.79 -14.89 -11.67
C GLY A 18 7.26 -14.85 -11.65
N ALA A 19 6.67 -15.13 -12.83
CA ALA A 19 5.23 -15.11 -13.03
C ALA A 19 4.46 -15.98 -12.02
N ALA A 20 4.98 -17.16 -11.67
CA ALA A 20 4.33 -18.10 -10.75
C ALA A 20 4.07 -17.51 -9.35
N GLN A 21 5.02 -16.74 -8.81
CA GLN A 21 4.85 -16.10 -7.50
C GLN A 21 3.86 -14.94 -7.56
N VAL A 22 3.78 -14.23 -8.69
CA VAL A 22 2.78 -13.19 -8.90
C VAL A 22 1.39 -13.81 -9.02
N ALA A 23 1.23 -14.91 -9.75
CA ALA A 23 -0.06 -15.63 -9.81
C ALA A 23 -0.53 -16.08 -8.43
N ARG A 24 0.39 -16.56 -7.58
CA ARG A 24 0.10 -16.87 -6.17
C ARG A 24 -0.32 -15.64 -5.35
N LEU A 25 0.31 -14.48 -5.58
CA LEU A 25 -0.06 -13.23 -4.90
C LEU A 25 -1.51 -12.83 -5.21
N PHE A 26 -1.96 -13.07 -6.45
CA PHE A 26 -3.33 -12.78 -6.90
C PHE A 26 -4.32 -13.92 -6.65
N ASP A 27 -3.89 -15.04 -6.07
CA ASP A 27 -4.69 -16.25 -5.87
C ASP A 27 -5.36 -16.77 -7.16
N VAL A 28 -4.61 -16.77 -8.27
CA VAL A 28 -5.08 -17.26 -9.57
C VAL A 28 -4.23 -18.43 -10.07
N SER A 29 -4.87 -19.32 -10.82
CA SER A 29 -4.16 -20.40 -11.52
C SER A 29 -3.36 -19.82 -12.69
N MET A 30 -2.11 -20.27 -12.85
CA MET A 30 -1.28 -19.87 -13.98
C MET A 30 -1.83 -20.45 -15.28
N SER A 31 -1.95 -19.60 -16.30
CA SER A 31 -2.27 -19.99 -17.68
C SER A 31 -1.24 -19.40 -18.65
N GLU A 32 -1.18 -19.94 -19.88
CA GLU A 32 -0.27 -19.44 -20.92
C GLU A 32 -0.50 -17.97 -21.26
N ASP A 33 -1.75 -17.50 -21.21
CA ASP A 33 -2.10 -16.09 -21.47
C ASP A 33 -1.64 -15.14 -20.36
N LEU A 34 -1.60 -15.61 -19.10
CA LEU A 34 -1.26 -14.80 -17.93
C LEU A 34 0.24 -14.76 -17.64
N GLU A 35 1.00 -15.77 -18.08
CA GLU A 35 2.45 -15.85 -17.85
C GLU A 35 3.19 -14.59 -18.36
N PRO A 36 2.98 -14.11 -19.59
CA PRO A 36 3.67 -12.92 -20.08
C PRO A 36 3.25 -11.65 -19.34
N LEU A 37 1.99 -11.57 -18.90
CA LEU A 37 1.48 -10.43 -18.13
C LEU A 37 2.15 -10.36 -16.76
N PHE A 38 2.22 -11.48 -16.05
CA PHE A 38 2.83 -11.53 -14.73
C PHE A 38 4.35 -11.40 -14.77
N ALA A 39 5.01 -11.97 -15.79
CA ALA A 39 6.44 -11.76 -16.03
C ALA A 39 6.76 -10.27 -16.24
N LYS A 40 5.95 -9.56 -17.03
CA LYS A 40 6.07 -8.10 -17.19
C LYS A 40 5.77 -7.35 -15.90
N GLY A 41 4.74 -7.76 -15.16
CA GLY A 41 4.34 -7.14 -13.91
C GLY A 41 5.44 -7.15 -12.84
N VAL A 42 6.09 -8.29 -12.61
CA VAL A 42 7.19 -8.39 -11.63
C VAL A 42 8.46 -7.68 -12.10
N ALA A 43 8.70 -7.59 -13.41
CA ALA A 43 9.86 -6.89 -13.95
C ALA A 43 9.72 -5.36 -13.89
N ALA A 44 8.50 -4.83 -13.74
CA ALA A 44 8.23 -3.40 -13.77
C ALA A 44 8.96 -2.64 -12.64
N ASP A 45 9.48 -1.46 -12.97
CA ASP A 45 10.03 -0.51 -12.00
C ASP A 45 8.94 0.49 -11.60
N VAL A 46 8.46 0.38 -10.37
CA VAL A 46 7.50 1.32 -9.80
C VAL A 46 8.23 2.33 -8.94
N LYS A 47 7.98 3.62 -9.23
CA LYS A 47 8.50 4.73 -8.44
C LYS A 47 7.41 5.42 -7.65
N VAL A 48 7.66 5.65 -6.36
CA VAL A 48 6.73 6.30 -5.44
C VAL A 48 7.42 7.51 -4.82
N TYR A 49 6.77 8.65 -4.88
CA TYR A 49 7.27 9.91 -4.33
C TYR A 49 6.31 10.46 -3.28
N TYR A 50 6.86 10.81 -2.14
CA TYR A 50 6.14 11.50 -1.07
C TYR A 50 6.43 13.00 -1.15
N PHE A 51 5.37 13.81 -1.10
CA PHE A 51 5.47 15.27 -1.11
C PHE A 51 5.33 15.79 0.31
N ASP A 52 6.46 16.12 0.91
CA ASP A 52 6.56 16.61 2.28
C ASP A 52 6.61 18.14 2.29
N ARG A 53 5.84 18.78 3.17
CA ARG A 53 5.87 20.24 3.35
C ARG A 53 6.78 20.57 4.53
N GLY A 54 7.96 21.07 4.22
CA GLY A 54 8.95 21.48 5.22
C GLY A 54 8.48 22.67 6.06
N ALA A 55 9.17 22.88 7.18
CA ALA A 55 8.96 24.03 8.08
C ALA A 55 9.16 25.40 7.38
N ASP A 56 9.91 25.41 6.27
CA ASP A 56 10.10 26.56 5.38
C ASP A 56 8.88 26.83 4.46
N ALA A 57 7.77 26.13 4.68
CA ALA A 57 6.55 26.13 3.87
C ALA A 57 6.73 25.66 2.42
N ARG A 58 7.92 25.13 2.04
CA ARG A 58 8.20 24.60 0.70
C ARG A 58 7.88 23.11 0.65
N VAL A 59 7.43 22.65 -0.51
CA VAL A 59 7.20 21.22 -0.78
C VAL A 59 8.49 20.61 -1.32
N ARG A 60 8.86 19.44 -0.77
CA ARG A 60 9.99 18.63 -1.24
C ARG A 60 9.46 17.26 -1.63
N ALA A 61 9.86 16.78 -2.81
CA ALA A 61 9.61 15.41 -3.22
C ALA A 61 10.70 14.50 -2.64
N LYS A 62 10.30 13.45 -1.95
CA LYS A 62 11.16 12.38 -1.44
C LYS A 62 10.86 11.09 -2.20
N ASP A 63 11.88 10.43 -2.73
CA ASP A 63 11.73 9.07 -3.30
C ASP A 63 11.55 8.08 -2.14
N ILE A 64 10.37 7.45 -2.07
CA ILE A 64 10.03 6.42 -1.08
C ILE A 64 9.70 5.08 -1.76
N SER A 65 10.29 4.83 -2.94
CA SER A 65 9.97 3.66 -3.78
C SER A 65 10.33 2.31 -3.13
N ALA A 66 11.14 2.30 -2.08
CA ALA A 66 11.41 1.08 -1.33
C ALA A 66 10.21 0.68 -0.44
N LEU A 67 9.34 1.63 -0.09
CA LEU A 67 8.13 1.44 0.71
C LEU A 67 8.43 0.59 1.95
N ASP A 68 9.57 0.85 2.61
CA ASP A 68 10.06 0.00 3.69
C ASP A 68 9.39 0.36 5.02
N PRO A 69 8.51 -0.50 5.57
CA PRO A 69 7.83 -0.21 6.83
C PRO A 69 8.78 -0.17 8.04
N SER A 70 10.02 -0.65 7.88
CA SER A 70 11.10 -0.56 8.86
C SER A 70 12.05 0.63 8.67
N SER A 71 11.76 1.53 7.73
CA SER A 71 12.59 2.73 7.50
C SER A 71 12.57 3.66 8.72
N ASP A 72 13.70 4.33 8.98
CA ASP A 72 13.77 5.39 10.01
C ASP A 72 13.13 6.71 9.51
N ASP A 73 12.95 6.88 8.19
CA ASP A 73 12.17 8.01 7.65
C ASP A 73 10.68 7.69 7.80
N VAL A 74 9.98 8.44 8.66
CA VAL A 74 8.55 8.26 8.94
C VAL A 74 7.70 8.36 7.67
N GLY A 75 8.07 9.25 6.73
CA GLY A 75 7.37 9.39 5.46
C GLY A 75 7.50 8.14 4.59
N GLU A 76 8.63 7.44 4.64
CA GLU A 76 8.76 6.13 4.03
C GLU A 76 8.07 5.03 4.82
N ALA A 77 8.26 4.95 6.14
CA ALA A 77 7.72 3.89 6.98
C ALA A 77 6.18 3.85 6.99
N GLU A 78 5.54 5.02 6.99
CA GLU A 78 4.09 5.17 6.96
C GLU A 78 3.53 5.32 5.54
N TRP A 79 4.36 5.13 4.52
CA TRP A 79 3.98 5.21 3.10
C TRP A 79 3.30 6.54 2.76
N GLY A 80 3.92 7.64 3.18
CA GLY A 80 3.42 9.01 2.99
C GLY A 80 2.25 9.36 3.89
N GLY A 81 2.08 8.66 5.02
CA GLY A 81 1.01 8.87 5.99
C GLY A 81 -0.28 8.12 5.65
N LEU A 82 -0.26 7.22 4.66
CA LEU A 82 -1.43 6.40 4.31
C LEU A 82 -1.81 5.47 5.47
N SER A 83 -0.82 4.84 6.11
CA SER A 83 -1.03 3.98 7.28
C SER A 83 -1.63 4.75 8.46
N ALA A 84 -1.11 5.96 8.70
CA ALA A 84 -1.62 6.84 9.74
C ALA A 84 -3.05 7.33 9.44
N PHE A 85 -3.35 7.64 8.18
CA PHE A 85 -4.71 8.00 7.75
C PHE A 85 -5.70 6.85 7.96
N ALA A 86 -5.36 5.64 7.51
CA ALA A 86 -6.22 4.47 7.67
C ALA A 86 -6.55 4.22 9.15
N THR A 87 -5.55 4.31 10.02
CA THR A 87 -5.72 4.19 11.48
C THR A 87 -6.70 5.23 12.03
N ARG A 88 -6.53 6.51 11.67
CA ARG A 88 -7.45 7.58 12.10
C ARG A 88 -8.86 7.39 11.57
N ALA A 89 -8.99 6.98 10.31
CA ALA A 89 -10.28 6.74 9.67
C ALA A 89 -11.03 5.61 10.38
N THR A 90 -10.37 4.48 10.64
CA THR A 90 -10.95 3.38 11.42
C THR A 90 -11.40 3.84 12.79
N HIS A 91 -10.56 4.59 13.52
CA HIS A 91 -10.90 5.07 14.85
C HIS A 91 -12.17 5.93 14.85
N VAL A 92 -12.22 6.96 14.00
CA VAL A 92 -13.37 7.88 13.90
C VAL A 92 -14.64 7.13 13.49
N VAL A 93 -14.55 6.22 12.51
CA VAL A 93 -15.71 5.44 12.08
C VAL A 93 -16.24 4.54 13.21
N THR A 94 -15.35 3.85 13.93
CA THR A 94 -15.76 2.97 15.04
C THR A 94 -16.42 3.76 16.16
N GLU A 95 -15.88 4.92 16.52
CA GLU A 95 -16.43 5.81 17.55
C GLU A 95 -17.85 6.27 17.19
N ILE A 96 -18.02 6.85 15.99
CA ILE A 96 -19.31 7.36 15.54
C ILE A 96 -20.35 6.23 15.39
N MET A 97 -19.95 5.05 14.94
CA MET A 97 -20.87 3.93 14.81
C MET A 97 -21.31 3.40 16.18
N ALA A 98 -20.44 3.39 17.18
CA ALA A 98 -20.81 3.03 18.55
C ALA A 98 -21.88 3.97 19.14
N GLU A 99 -21.72 5.27 18.91
CA GLU A 99 -22.73 6.28 19.27
C GLU A 99 -24.04 6.12 18.47
N TYR A 100 -23.94 5.82 17.18
CA TYR A 100 -25.10 5.57 16.34
C TYR A 100 -25.91 4.36 16.83
N TRP A 101 -25.25 3.26 17.17
CA TRP A 101 -25.93 2.05 17.67
C TRP A 101 -26.51 2.22 19.07
N SER A 102 -25.89 3.04 19.93
CA SER A 102 -26.45 3.33 21.26
C SER A 102 -27.73 4.17 21.19
N THR A 103 -27.86 5.01 20.16
CA THR A 103 -29.05 5.84 19.92
C THR A 103 -30.13 5.15 19.08
N HIS A 104 -29.80 4.06 18.36
CA HIS A 104 -30.72 3.34 17.45
C HIS A 104 -30.70 1.80 17.64
N PRO A 105 -31.17 1.26 18.80
CA PRO A 105 -30.98 -0.15 19.17
C PRO A 105 -31.80 -1.19 18.38
N HIS A 106 -32.71 -0.81 17.48
CA HIS A 106 -33.74 -1.72 16.92
C HIS A 106 -33.89 -1.75 15.39
N ARG A 107 -32.87 -1.40 14.61
CA ARG A 107 -32.88 -1.67 13.16
C ARG A 107 -31.99 -2.87 12.83
N ARG A 108 -32.56 -4.07 12.95
CA ARG A 108 -32.11 -5.28 12.25
C ARG A 108 -33.08 -5.57 11.12
#